data_AF-A0A378MWB9-F1
#
_entry.id   AF-A0A378MWB9-F1
#
_cell.length_a   1.000
_cell.length_b   1.000
_cell.length_c   1.000
_cell.angle_alpha   90.00
_cell.angle_beta   90.00
_cell.angle_gamma   90.00
#
_symmetry.space_group_name_H-M   'P 1'
#
loop_
_entity.id
_entity.type
_entity.pdbx_description
1 polymer ?
#
loop_
_entity_poly.entity_id
_entity_poly.type
_entity_poly.pdbx_seq_one_letter_code
_entity_poly.pdbx_strand_id
1 'polypeptide(L)'
;MQNIDSAKIYGLEVSGKWNLNSAMPIPEGWKLFGAFGYSKGSMSNGADLLSIQPIKAVVGLDYEQPEGKWGVFSRFTFLGAKKAKDAKYLKTLPEKMP
;
A
#
# COMPACT_ATOMS: atom_id res chain seq x y z
N MET A 1 -25.41 -14.33 -14.57
CA MET A 1 -24.09 -13.89 -14.08
C MET A 1 -23.03 -14.45 -15.01
N GLN A 2 -22.29 -13.61 -15.72
CA GLN A 2 -21.16 -14.04 -16.55
C GLN A 2 -19.92 -14.11 -15.66
N ASN A 3 -19.25 -15.28 -15.63
CA ASN A 3 -18.00 -15.44 -14.90
C ASN A 3 -16.91 -14.59 -15.61
N ILE A 4 -16.35 -13.61 -14.90
CA ILE A 4 -15.30 -12.74 -15.41
C ILE A 4 -13.97 -13.44 -15.14
N ASP A 5 -13.46 -14.14 -16.15
CA ASP A 5 -12.46 -15.20 -16.02
C ASP A 5 -11.02 -14.74 -15.71
N SER A 6 -10.75 -13.44 -15.53
CA SER A 6 -9.43 -13.02 -14.97
C SER A 6 -9.39 -11.62 -14.39
N ALA A 7 -8.58 -11.51 -13.33
CA ALA A 7 -8.16 -10.28 -12.67
C ALA A 7 -6.63 -10.17 -12.76
N LYS A 8 -6.11 -8.98 -13.10
CA LYS A 8 -4.68 -8.69 -13.09
C LYS A 8 -4.39 -7.56 -12.12
N ILE A 9 -3.40 -7.74 -11.27
CA ILE A 9 -2.94 -6.74 -10.30
C ILE A 9 -1.47 -6.46 -10.57
N TYR A 10 -1.13 -5.19 -10.69
CA TYR A 10 0.24 -4.72 -10.86
C TYR A 10 0.53 -3.69 -9.77
N GLY A 11 1.75 -3.69 -9.27
CA GLY A 11 2.14 -2.78 -8.20
C GLY A 11 3.64 -2.73 -7.99
N LEU A 12 4.04 -1.79 -7.15
CA LEU A 12 5.40 -1.62 -6.67
C LEU A 12 5.35 -1.47 -5.15
N GLU A 13 6.24 -2.18 -4.47
CA GLU A 13 6.44 -2.05 -3.03
C GLU A 13 7.91 -1.80 -2.74
N VAL A 14 8.16 -0.81 -1.89
CA VAL A 14 9.50 -0.46 -1.41
C VAL A 14 9.43 -0.35 0.10
N SER A 15 10.41 -0.92 0.79
CA SER A 15 10.54 -0.76 2.23
C SER A 15 12.00 -0.65 2.64
N GLY A 16 12.24 -0.02 3.79
CA GLY A 16 13.56 0.23 4.31
C GLY A 16 13.54 0.43 5.82
N LYS A 17 14.68 0.13 6.42
CA LYS A 17 14.99 0.42 7.82
C LYS A 17 16.33 1.12 7.88
N TRP A 18 16.41 2.16 8.68
CA TRP A 18 17.63 2.92 8.89
C TRP A 18 17.96 3.00 10.37
N ASN A 19 19.13 2.51 10.75
CA ASN A 19 19.69 2.71 12.08
C ASN A 19 20.18 4.16 12.18
N LEU A 20 19.52 4.98 12.99
CA LEU A 20 19.71 6.43 13.00
C LEU A 20 21.04 6.85 13.66
N ASN A 21 21.57 6.01 14.56
CA ASN A 21 22.89 6.19 15.16
C ASN A 21 24.06 6.11 14.16
N SER A 22 23.84 5.58 12.94
CA SER A 22 24.91 5.52 11.92
C SER A 22 25.17 6.85 11.21
N ALA A 23 24.23 7.80 11.30
CA ALA A 23 24.31 9.07 10.58
C ALA A 23 24.06 10.30 11.46
N MET A 24 23.51 10.12 12.66
CA MET A 24 23.23 11.20 13.61
C MET A 24 23.87 10.86 14.97
N PRO A 25 24.32 11.87 15.74
CA PRO A 25 24.90 11.67 17.07
C PRO A 25 23.79 11.39 18.10
N ILE A 26 23.09 10.28 17.93
CA ILE A 26 22.04 9.80 18.83
C ILE A 26 22.40 8.42 19.38
N PRO A 27 21.85 8.02 20.55
CA PRO A 27 22.13 6.71 21.13
C PRO A 27 21.77 5.54 20.20
N GLU A 28 22.48 4.42 20.37
CA GLU A 28 22.11 3.18 19.68
C GLU A 28 20.69 2.73 20.06
N GLY A 29 20.07 1.99 19.15
CA GLY A 29 18.74 1.43 19.35
C GLY A 29 17.64 2.16 18.59
N TRP A 30 17.84 3.43 18.22
CA TRP A 30 16.87 4.19 17.42
C TRP A 30 16.89 3.76 15.94
N LYS A 31 15.72 3.38 15.43
CA LYS A 31 15.54 2.97 14.03
C LYS A 31 14.36 3.68 13.40
N LEU A 32 14.56 4.14 12.17
CA LEU A 32 13.48 4.65 11.34
C LEU A 32 13.05 3.56 10.36
N PHE A 33 11.75 3.30 10.30
CA PHE A 33 11.14 2.39 9.34
C PHE A 33 10.28 3.18 8.35
N GLY A 34 10.39 2.80 7.07
CA GLY A 34 9.52 3.32 6.02
C GLY A 34 9.12 2.21 5.05
N ALA A 35 7.86 2.19 4.65
CA ALA A 35 7.36 1.36 3.57
C ALA A 35 6.34 2.14 2.74
N PHE A 36 6.38 1.92 1.43
CA PHE A 36 5.48 2.50 0.46
C PHE A 36 5.05 1.44 -0.54
N GLY A 37 3.75 1.38 -0.82
CA GLY A 37 3.14 0.45 -1.77
C GLY A 37 2.17 1.18 -2.68
N TYR A 38 2.23 0.86 -3.96
CA TYR A 38 1.26 1.28 -4.95
C TYR A 38 0.76 0.06 -5.71
N SER A 39 -0.56 -0.10 -5.82
CA SER A 39 -1.18 -1.25 -6.48
C SER A 39 -2.38 -0.83 -7.31
N LYS A 40 -2.46 -1.33 -8.54
CA LYS A 40 -3.61 -1.15 -9.43
C LYS A 40 -4.04 -2.49 -9.97
N GLY A 41 -5.34 -2.77 -9.92
CA GLY A 41 -5.90 -3.98 -10.52
C GLY A 41 -7.02 -3.70 -11.49
N SER A 42 -7.05 -4.49 -12.56
CA SER A 42 -8.03 -4.42 -13.64
C SER A 42 -8.59 -5.82 -13.91
N MET A 43 -9.89 -5.89 -14.20
CA MET A 43 -10.56 -7.12 -14.67
C MET A 43 -10.54 -7.21 -16.20
N SER A 44 -10.72 -8.41 -16.74
CA SER A 44 -10.71 -8.67 -18.20
C SER A 44 -11.78 -7.89 -18.98
N ASN A 45 -12.83 -7.40 -18.32
CA ASN A 45 -13.87 -6.54 -18.90
C ASN A 45 -13.52 -5.03 -18.84
N GLY A 46 -12.30 -4.67 -18.44
CA GLY A 46 -11.83 -3.29 -18.32
C GLY A 46 -12.35 -2.52 -17.10
N ALA A 47 -13.06 -3.18 -16.18
CA ALA A 47 -13.46 -2.58 -14.92
C ALA A 47 -12.32 -2.65 -13.87
N ASP A 48 -12.23 -1.62 -13.03
CA ASP A 48 -11.24 -1.55 -11.97
C ASP A 48 -11.64 -2.44 -10.78
N LEU A 49 -10.66 -3.08 -10.14
CA LEU A 49 -10.89 -3.83 -8.90
C LEU A 49 -11.10 -2.87 -7.75
N LEU A 50 -12.35 -2.69 -7.34
CA LEU A 50 -12.74 -1.72 -6.32
C LEU A 50 -12.11 -1.99 -4.94
N SER A 51 -11.80 -3.24 -4.61
CA SER A 51 -11.20 -3.66 -3.34
C SER A 51 -9.71 -3.35 -3.17
N ILE A 52 -9.00 -2.92 -4.23
CA ILE A 52 -7.56 -2.63 -4.14
C ILE A 52 -7.34 -1.20 -3.68
N GLN A 53 -6.55 -1.07 -2.61
CA GLN A 53 -6.03 0.20 -2.10
C GLN A 53 -4.91 0.71 -3.02
N PRO A 54 -5.09 1.86 -3.68
CA PRO A 54 -4.13 2.29 -4.69
C PRO A 54 -2.79 2.74 -4.10
N ILE A 55 -2.79 3.33 -2.90
CA ILE A 55 -1.58 3.81 -2.23
C ILE A 55 -1.63 3.42 -0.75
N LYS A 56 -0.50 2.90 -0.25
CA LYS A 56 -0.26 2.64 1.17
C LYS A 56 1.12 3.15 1.54
N ALA A 57 1.21 3.88 2.64
CA ALA A 57 2.47 4.29 3.23
C ALA A 57 2.47 3.91 4.70
N VAL A 58 3.60 3.42 5.20
CA VAL A 58 3.82 3.13 6.61
C VAL A 58 5.13 3.79 7.01
N VAL A 59 5.09 4.57 8.08
CA VAL A 59 6.30 5.13 8.70
C VAL A 59 6.32 4.72 10.16
N GLY A 60 7.51 4.54 10.71
CA GLY A 60 7.65 4.16 12.10
C GLY A 60 8.97 4.64 12.70
N LEU A 61 8.90 4.97 13.98
CA LEU A 61 10.07 5.25 14.80
C LEU A 61 10.14 4.20 15.90
N ASP A 62 11.26 3.51 15.95
CA ASP A 62 11.49 2.38 16.84
C ASP A 62 12.66 2.69 17.76
N TYR A 63 12.55 2.20 18.98
CA TYR A 63 13.67 2.12 19.91
C TYR A 63 13.80 0.69 20.43
N GLU A 64 14.96 0.09 20.21
CA GLU A 64 15.33 -1.19 20.78
C GLU A 64 16.47 -0.96 21.77
N GLN A 65 16.32 -1.43 23.00
CA GLN A 65 17.37 -1.33 24.01
C GLN A 65 18.63 -2.06 23.50
N PRO A 66 19.85 -1.48 23.62
CA PRO A 66 21.06 -2.03 22.97
C PRO A 66 21.40 -3.48 23.34
N GLU A 67 21.12 -3.89 24.58
CA GLU A 67 21.29 -5.28 25.03
C GLU A 67 20.15 -6.22 24.61
N GLY A 68 19.19 -5.72 23.82
CA GLY A 68 18.10 -6.48 23.21
C GLY A 68 17.02 -6.96 24.18
N LYS A 69 16.94 -6.41 25.40
CA LYS A 69 16.00 -6.89 26.43
C LYS A 69 14.56 -6.44 26.20
N TRP A 70 14.37 -5.27 25.60
CA TRP A 70 13.06 -4.70 25.31
C TRP A 70 13.13 -3.70 24.16
N GLY A 71 11.97 -3.38 23.58
CA GLY A 71 11.86 -2.36 22.54
C GLY A 71 10.45 -1.79 22.47
N VAL A 72 10.35 -0.60 21.90
CA VAL A 72 9.11 0.13 21.64
C VAL A 72 9.05 0.43 20.15
N PHE A 73 7.91 0.11 19.53
CA PHE A 73 7.71 0.25 18.10
C PHE A 73 6.49 1.12 17.85
N SER A 74 6.66 2.18 17.05
CA SER A 74 5.55 3.01 16.60
C SER A 74 5.33 2.81 15.10
N ARG A 75 4.06 2.75 14.69
CA ARG A 75 3.69 2.58 13.28
C ARG A 75 2.53 3.51 12.96
N PHE A 76 2.77 4.40 12.00
CA PHE A 76 1.76 5.27 11.42
C PHE A 76 1.49 4.78 10.01
N THR A 77 0.23 4.41 9.76
CA THR A 77 -0.19 3.91 8.45
C THR A 77 -1.09 4.93 7.79
N PHE A 78 -0.73 5.32 6.57
CA PHE A 78 -1.53 6.15 5.70
C PHE A 78 -2.03 5.32 4.51
N LEU A 79 -3.31 5.47 4.20
CA LEU A 79 -3.99 4.76 3.15
C LEU A 79 -4.61 5.78 2.19
N GLY A 80 -4.17 5.77 0.93
CA GLY A 80 -4.70 6.67 -0.08
C GLY A 80 -6.14 6.31 -0.44
N ALA A 81 -7.01 7.33 -0.52
CA ALA A 81 -8.36 7.19 -1.01
C ALA A 81 -8.38 6.82 -2.50
N LYS A 82 -9.35 5.99 -2.89
CA LYS A 82 -9.58 5.64 -4.30
C LYS A 82 -10.18 6.85 -5.02
N LYS A 83 -9.56 7.32 -6.10
CA LYS A 83 -10.10 8.46 -6.87
C LYS A 83 -11.36 8.00 -7.64
N ALA A 84 -12.40 8.83 -7.67
CA ALA A 84 -13.68 8.50 -8.33
C ALA A 84 -13.54 8.13 -9.83
N LYS A 85 -12.51 8.63 -10.52
CA LYS A 85 -12.17 8.30 -11.90
C LYS A 85 -11.61 6.88 -12.13
N ASP A 86 -11.16 6.23 -11.05
CA ASP A 86 -10.67 4.84 -10.98
C ASP A 86 -11.73 3.91 -10.35
N ALA A 87 -12.99 4.37 -10.31
CA ALA A 87 -14.17 3.61 -9.94
C ALA A 87 -15.11 3.50 -11.15
N LYS A 88 -14.57 3.01 -12.27
CA LYS A 88 -15.38 2.77 -13.47
C LYS A 88 -16.15 1.46 -13.30
N TYR A 89 -17.45 1.58 -13.07
CA TYR A 89 -18.38 0.49 -13.35
C TYR A 89 -18.50 0.31 -14.86
N LEU A 90 -18.74 -0.93 -15.29
CA LEU A 90 -18.98 -1.35 -16.67
C LEU A 90 -19.65 -0.24 -17.51
N LYS A 91 -19.08 0.12 -18.66
CA LYS A 91 -19.85 0.79 -19.71
C LYS A 91 -21.01 -0.15 -20.03
N THR A 92 -22.22 0.19 -19.60
CA THR A 92 -23.44 -0.44 -20.09
C THR A 92 -23.37 -0.40 -21.61
N LEU A 93 -23.29 -1.59 -22.22
CA LEU A 93 -23.51 -1.75 -23.66
C LEU A 93 -24.84 -1.04 -23.98
N PRO A 94 -24.94 -0.28 -25.08
CA PRO A 94 -26.19 0.35 -25.44
C PRO A 94 -27.24 -0.76 -25.53
N GLU A 95 -28.31 -0.58 -24.75
CA GLU A 95 -29.46 -1.47 -24.75
C GLU A 95 -29.95 -1.51 -26.21
N LYS A 96 -29.75 -2.65 -26.90
CA LYS A 96 -30.44 -2.89 -28.16
C LYS A 96 -31.91 -3.06 -27.79
N MET A 97 -32.67 -1.99 -27.91
CA MET A 97 -34.12 -2.04 -27.82
C MET A 97 -34.67 -2.94 -28.95
N PRO A 98 -35.65 -3.82 -28.65
CA PRO A 98 -36.32 -4.66 -29.65
C PRO A 98 -37.15 -3.83 -30.64
#